data_AF-A0A2B1KEV2-F1
#
_entry.id   AF-A0A2B1KEV2-F1
#
_cell.length_a   1.000
_cell.length_b   1.000
_cell.length_c   1.000
_cell.angle_alpha   90.00
_cell.angle_beta   90.00
_cell.angle_gamma   90.00
#
_symmetry.space_group_name_H-M   'P 1'
#
loop_
_entity.id
_entity.type
_entity.pdbx_description
1 polymer ?
#
loop_
_entity_poly.entity_id
_entity_poly.type
_entity_poly.pdbx_seq_one_letter_code
_entity_poly.pdbx_strand_id
1 'polypeptide(L)'
;MYYRDKEVKFESKRCDYFETYVLPADKELYSLYFNEGQSGKLCEVCNGHFIAKGNRAKYCDGCRDNVRKRQARERMRKYNRKVG
;
A
#
# COMPACT_ATOMS: atom_id res chain seq x y z
N MET A 1 -6.26 1.97 25.79
CA MET A 1 -4.94 2.62 25.97
C MET A 1 -5.21 3.82 26.88
N TYR A 2 -4.46 4.02 27.96
CA TYR A 2 -4.75 5.12 28.90
C TYR A 2 -3.93 6.35 28.49
N TYR A 3 -4.58 7.49 28.31
CA TYR A 3 -3.91 8.78 28.11
C TYR A 3 -4.35 9.72 29.22
N ARG A 4 -3.40 10.19 30.04
CA ARG A 4 -3.67 11.02 31.23
C ARG A 4 -4.75 10.40 32.14
N ASP A 5 -4.57 9.13 32.48
CA ASP A 5 -5.40 8.39 33.43
C ASP A 5 -6.89 8.23 33.07
N LYS A 6 -7.24 8.54 31.81
CA LYS A 6 -8.56 8.25 31.25
C LYS A 6 -8.45 7.05 30.32
N GLU A 7 -9.39 6.11 30.47
CA GLU A 7 -9.49 4.97 29.56
C GLU A 7 -9.94 5.47 28.18
N VAL A 8 -9.01 5.51 27.23
CA VAL A 8 -9.32 5.87 25.85
C VAL A 8 -9.57 4.60 25.06
N LYS A 9 -10.83 4.43 24.62
CA LYS A 9 -11.19 3.44 23.60
C LYS A 9 -10.67 3.96 22.27
N PHE A 10 -9.62 3.33 21.75
CA PHE A 10 -9.08 3.62 20.44
C PHE A 10 -9.97 2.94 19.38
N GLU A 11 -11.15 3.51 19.16
CA GLU A 11 -12.02 3.11 18.05
C GLU A 11 -11.70 4.00 16.85
N SER A 12 -10.98 3.40 15.89
CA SER A 12 -10.48 4.02 14.65
C SER A 12 -9.20 4.86 14.78
N LYS A 13 -8.34 4.73 13.77
CA LYS A 13 -7.05 5.45 13.63
C LYS A 13 -7.20 6.90 13.17
N ARG A 14 -8.42 7.43 13.15
CA ARG A 14 -8.73 8.77 12.62
C ARG A 14 -9.06 9.72 13.77
N CYS A 15 -8.47 10.90 13.74
CA CYS A 15 -8.60 11.94 14.75
C CYS A 15 -9.56 13.02 14.24
N ASP A 16 -10.73 13.12 14.85
CA ASP A 16 -11.78 14.07 14.43
C ASP A 16 -11.28 15.52 14.42
N TYR A 17 -10.60 15.96 15.49
CA TYR A 17 -10.00 17.30 15.55
C TYR A 17 -9.01 17.57 14.40
N PHE A 18 -8.23 16.55 14.03
CA PHE A 18 -7.27 16.67 12.94
C PHE A 18 -7.99 16.85 11.59
N GLU A 19 -9.06 16.07 11.35
CA GLU A 19 -9.85 16.15 10.11
C GLU A 19 -10.65 17.44 9.99
N THR A 20 -11.17 18.00 11.09
CA THR A 20 -12.06 19.18 11.05
C THR A 20 -11.33 20.52 11.21
N TYR A 21 -10.20 20.56 11.90
CA TYR A 21 -9.49 21.83 12.18
C TYR A 21 -8.14 21.94 11.48
N VAL A 22 -7.41 20.83 11.31
CA VAL A 22 -6.05 20.87 10.76
C VAL A 22 -6.06 20.70 9.24
N LEU A 23 -6.78 19.69 8.72
CA LEU A 23 -6.83 19.43 7.28
C LEU A 23 -7.45 20.58 6.45
N PRO A 24 -8.52 21.28 6.87
CA PRO A 24 -9.09 22.35 6.06
C PRO A 24 -8.19 23.58 5.92
N ALA A 25 -7.25 23.76 6.85
CA ALA A 25 -6.27 24.85 6.81
C ALA A 25 -5.19 24.61 5.74
N ASP A 26 -4.96 23.36 5.32
CA ASP A 26 -3.92 22.97 4.38
C ASP A 26 -4.44 21.98 3.34
N LYS A 27 -4.68 22.48 2.13
CA LYS A 27 -5.19 21.70 1.00
C LYS A 27 -4.21 20.65 0.49
N GLU A 28 -2.91 20.89 0.59
CA GLU A 28 -1.89 19.89 0.22
C GLU A 28 -1.90 18.75 1.22
N LEU A 29 -1.98 19.09 2.52
CA LEU A 29 -2.09 18.11 3.59
C LEU A 29 -3.37 17.28 3.49
N TYR A 30 -4.50 17.89 3.13
CA TYR A 30 -5.76 17.18 2.85
C TYR A 30 -5.58 16.13 1.75
N SER A 31 -5.00 16.55 0.61
CA SER A 31 -4.77 15.67 -0.54
C SER A 31 -3.86 14.48 -0.20
N LEU A 32 -2.81 14.74 0.60
CA LEU A 32 -1.90 13.71 1.11
C LEU A 32 -2.60 12.77 2.11
N TYR A 33 -3.41 13.32 3.02
CA TYR A 33 -4.10 12.55 4.06
C TYR A 33 -5.10 11.56 3.46
N PHE A 34 -5.89 12.01 2.48
CA PHE A 34 -6.87 11.16 1.80
C PHE A 34 -6.27 10.34 0.64
N ASN A 35 -4.99 10.52 0.33
CA ASN A 35 -4.33 9.97 -0.85
C ASN A 35 -5.08 10.29 -2.16
N GLU A 36 -5.82 11.41 -2.17
CA GLU A 36 -6.51 11.95 -3.34
C GLU A 36 -5.44 12.50 -4.30
N GLY A 37 -4.91 11.63 -5.15
CA GLY A 37 -3.80 11.96 -6.03
C GLY A 37 -2.71 10.90 -6.13
N GLN A 38 -2.80 9.79 -5.37
CA GLN A 38 -2.09 8.56 -5.72
C GLN A 38 -2.73 7.95 -6.97
N SER A 39 -2.52 8.65 -8.08
CA SER A 39 -2.57 8.13 -9.43
C SER A 39 -2.04 6.71 -9.41
N GLY A 40 -2.85 5.78 -9.94
CA GLY A 40 -2.51 4.37 -9.93
C GLY A 40 -1.07 4.16 -10.39
N LYS A 41 -0.36 3.25 -9.72
CA LYS A 41 1.01 2.91 -10.13
C LYS A 41 0.98 2.31 -11.52
N LEU A 42 2.08 2.48 -12.25
CA LEU A 42 2.30 1.76 -13.50
C LEU A 42 2.78 0.35 -13.18
N CYS A 43 2.18 -0.65 -13.83
CA CYS A 43 2.66 -2.02 -13.72
C CYS A 43 3.99 -2.18 -14.46
N GLU A 44 5.02 -2.72 -13.80
CA GLU A 44 6.34 -2.95 -14.42
C GLU A 44 6.34 -3.96 -15.60
N VAL A 45 5.23 -4.68 -15.82
CA VAL A 45 5.14 -5.72 -16.87
C VAL A 45 4.37 -5.24 -18.09
N CYS A 46 3.20 -4.64 -17.89
CA CYS A 46 2.32 -4.20 -18.98
C CYS A 46 2.24 -2.68 -19.11
N ASN A 47 2.91 -1.92 -18.24
CA ASN A 47 2.82 -0.46 -18.12
C ASN A 47 1.38 0.07 -17.96
N GLY A 48 0.43 -0.78 -17.59
CA GLY A 48 -0.94 -0.36 -17.29
C GLY A 48 -1.02 0.35 -15.94
N HIS A 49 -1.85 1.38 -15.86
CA HIS A 49 -2.18 2.03 -14.59
C HIS A 49 -3.02 1.09 -13.72
N PHE A 50 -2.67 0.94 -12.44
CA PHE A 50 -3.42 0.13 -11.49
C PHE A 50 -3.47 0.77 -10.11
N ILE A 51 -4.56 0.56 -9.38
CA ILE A 51 -4.70 1.03 -8.00
C ILE A 51 -3.85 0.15 -7.09
N ALA A 52 -2.80 0.71 -6.53
CA ALA A 52 -1.90 -0.01 -5.65
C ALA A 52 -2.55 -0.22 -4.28
N LYS A 53 -2.81 -1.47 -3.89
CA LYS A 53 -3.28 -1.83 -2.52
C LYS A 53 -2.23 -1.59 -1.42
N GLY A 54 -1.05 -1.08 -1.77
CA GLY A 54 0.01 -0.73 -0.82
C GLY A 54 1.29 -0.23 -1.46
N ASN A 55 2.19 0.31 -0.62
CA ASN A 55 3.42 0.97 -1.08
C ASN A 55 4.38 0.03 -1.82
N ARG A 56 4.37 -1.27 -1.51
CA ARG A 56 5.22 -2.29 -2.16
C ARG A 56 4.59 -2.94 -3.39
N ALA A 57 3.40 -2.55 -3.80
CA ALA A 57 2.75 -3.11 -4.99
C ALA A 57 3.46 -2.61 -6.26
N LYS A 58 3.85 -3.56 -7.14
CA LYS A 58 4.59 -3.33 -8.40
C LYS A 58 3.85 -3.79 -9.65
N TYR A 59 2.90 -4.70 -9.49
CA TYR A 59 2.20 -5.36 -10.58
C TYR A 59 0.69 -5.16 -10.43
N CYS A 60 0.00 -4.98 -11.56
CA CYS A 60 -1.45 -5.07 -11.59
C CYS A 60 -1.91 -6.50 -11.25
N ASP A 61 -3.17 -6.66 -10.87
CA ASP A 61 -3.69 -7.96 -10.42
C ASP A 61 -3.53 -9.05 -11.50
N GLY A 62 -3.67 -8.73 -12.79
CA GLY A 62 -3.46 -9.68 -13.90
C GLY A 62 -1.99 -10.09 -14.10
N CYS A 63 -1.03 -9.17 -13.97
CA CYS A 63 0.40 -9.48 -14.12
C CYS A 63 1.00 -10.14 -12.87
N ARG A 64 0.43 -9.84 -11.68
CA ARG A 64 0.92 -10.32 -10.38
C ARG A 64 1.04 -11.85 -10.33
N ASP A 65 0.01 -12.57 -10.76
CA ASP A 65 -0.01 -14.03 -10.69
C ASP A 65 0.99 -14.66 -11.66
N ASN A 66 1.14 -14.08 -12.84
CA ASN A 66 2.11 -14.54 -13.84
C ASN A 66 3.55 -14.36 -13.34
N VAL A 67 3.87 -13.20 -12.76
CA VAL A 67 5.19 -12.94 -12.17
C VAL A 67 5.45 -13.89 -11.00
N ARG A 68 4.45 -14.11 -10.13
CA ARG A 68 4.56 -15.03 -8.99
C ARG A 68 4.88 -16.46 -9.45
N LYS A 69 4.19 -16.95 -10.47
CA LYS A 69 4.45 -18.29 -11.06
C LYS A 69 5.86 -18.36 -11.67
N ARG A 70 6.30 -17.34 -12.40
CA ARG A 70 7.64 -17.27 -12.99
C ARG A 70 8.74 -17.32 -11.92
N GLN A 71 8.64 -16.47 -10.90
CA GLN A 71 9.60 -16.43 -9.79
C GLN A 71 9.65 -17.76 -9.01
N ALA A 72 8.50 -18.42 -8.81
CA ALA A 72 8.47 -19.74 -8.17
C ALA A 72 9.23 -20.80 -8.98
N ARG A 73 9.03 -20.84 -10.31
CA ARG A 73 9.77 -21.75 -11.20
C ARG A 73 11.26 -21.46 -11.19
N GLU A 74 11.67 -20.20 -11.24
CA GLU A 74 13.08 -19.80 -11.17
C GLU A 74 13.73 -20.19 -9.85
N ARG A 75 13.02 -20.03 -8.72
CA ARG A 75 13.51 -20.50 -7.41
C ARG A 75 13.74 -22.00 -7.41
N MET A 76 12.82 -22.80 -7.96
CA MET A 76 12.98 -24.26 -8.04
C MET A 76 14.15 -24.65 -8.96
N ARG A 77 14.29 -24.01 -10.13
CA ARG A 77 15.43 -24.25 -11.02
C ARG A 77 16.78 -23.95 -10.35
N LYS A 78 16.85 -22.86 -9.56
CA LYS A 78 18.05 -22.50 -8.79
C LYS A 78 18.34 -23.53 -7.68
N TYR A 79 17.30 -24.02 -7.00
CA TYR A 79 17.42 -25.06 -5.98
C TYR A 79 17.94 -26.36 -6.58
N ASN A 80 17.33 -26.85 -7.66
CA ASN A 80 17.74 -28.12 -8.29
C ASN A 80 19.20 -28.09 -8.78
N ARG A 81 19.67 -26.97 -9.36
CA ARG A 81 21.09 -26.81 -9.74
C ARG A 81 22.08 -26.76 -8.57
N LYS A 82 21.62 -26.52 -7.35
CA LYS A 82 22.47 -26.55 -6.15
C LYS A 82 22.51 -27.93 -5.49
N VAL A 83 21.47 -28.73 -5.70
CA VAL A 83 21.27 -30.02 -5.02
C VAL A 83 21.73 -31.20 -5.88
N GLY A 84 21.64 -31.09 -7.21
CA GLY A 84 22.28 -32.01 -8.15
C GLY A 84 23.68 -31.55 -8.49
#